data_AF-A0A174STF2-F1
#
_entry.id   AF-A0A174STF2-F1
#
_cell.length_a   1.000
_cell.length_b   1.000
_cell.length_c   1.000
_cell.angle_alpha   90.00
_cell.angle_beta   90.00
_cell.angle_gamma   90.00
#
_symmetry.space_group_name_H-M   'P 1'
#
loop_
_entity.id
_entity.type
_entity.pdbx_description
1 polymer ?
#
loop_
_entity_poly.entity_id
_entity_poly.type
_entity_poly.pdbx_seq_one_letter_code
_entity_poly.pdbx_strand_id
1 'polypeptide(L)' 'MKHWKAAGRRLALYLDDLLLLAGGACFVRAAWELGGRPAALLVAGGCLVAYAVVIAKARRGGRR' A
#
# COMPACT_ATOMS: atom_id res chain seq x y z
N MET A 1 28.54 -8.84 3.38
CA MET A 1 27.96 -7.60 2.78
C MET A 1 26.63 -7.80 2.04
N LYS A 2 26.36 -8.98 1.44
CA LYS A 2 25.16 -9.23 0.62
C LYS A 2 23.84 -9.22 1.43
N HIS A 3 23.90 -9.67 2.69
CA HIS A 3 22.77 -9.77 3.62
C HIS A 3 22.22 -8.39 4.04
N TRP A 4 23.08 -7.38 4.15
CA TRP A 4 22.72 -6.02 4.55
C TRP A 4 21.89 -5.30 3.48
N LYS A 5 22.22 -5.50 2.20
CA LYS A 5 21.41 -4.99 1.08
C LYS A 5 20.03 -5.64 1.01
N ALA A 6 19.93 -6.93 1.34
CA ALA A 6 18.66 -7.64 1.40
C ALA A 6 17.76 -7.16 2.56
N ALA A 7 18.36 -6.93 3.73
CA ALA A 7 17.67 -6.36 4.88
C ALA A 7 17.17 -4.94 4.60
N GLY A 8 18.01 -4.07 4.03
CA GLY A 8 17.62 -2.71 3.65
C GLY A 8 16.49 -2.68 2.62
N ARG A 9 16.48 -3.61 1.65
CA ARG A 9 15.39 -3.71 0.67
C ARG A 9 14.07 -4.15 1.28
N ARG A 10 14.08 -5.08 2.24
CA ARG A 10 12.87 -5.47 2.99
C ARG A 10 12.37 -4.32 3.85
N LEU A 11 13.28 -3.59 4.50
CA LEU A 11 12.93 -2.43 5.32
C LEU A 11 12.28 -1.32 4.48
N ALA A 12 12.82 -1.04 3.31
CA ALA A 12 12.25 -0.06 2.38
C ALA A 12 10.87 -0.49 1.89
N LEU A 13 10.68 -1.77 1.54
CA LEU A 13 9.35 -2.30 1.18
C LEU A 13 8.34 -2.15 2.33
N TYR A 14 8.76 -2.42 3.57
CA TYR A 14 7.90 -2.28 4.73
C TYR A 14 7.50 -0.83 5.01
N LEU A 15 8.44 0.10 4.84
CA LEU A 15 8.17 1.54 5.00
C LEU A 15 7.21 2.06 3.91
N ASP A 16 7.38 1.59 2.68
CA ASP A 16 6.50 1.90 1.55
C ASP A 16 5.07 1.40 1.81
N ASP A 17 4.96 0.20 2.38
CA ASP A 17 3.71 -0.43 2.80
C ASP A 17 2.95 0.42 3.84
N LEU A 18 3.67 0.86 4.88
CA LEU A 18 3.14 1.75 5.93
C LEU A 18 2.68 3.09 5.37
N LEU A 19 3.45 3.70 4.46
CA LEU A 19 3.05 4.94 3.79
C LEU A 19 1.80 4.77 2.94
N LEU A 20 1.70 3.65 2.22
CA LEU A 20 0.55 3.34 1.38
C LEU A 20 -0.72 3.15 2.22
N LEU A 21 -0.62 2.46 3.36
CA LEU A 21 -1.69 2.28 4.35
C LEU A 21 -2.14 3.60 4.97
N ALA A 22 -1.19 4.44 5.39
CA ALA A 22 -1.50 5.76 5.96
C ALA A 22 -2.17 6.68 4.93
N GLY A 23 -1.67 6.69 3.69
CA GLY A 23 -2.29 7.42 2.58
C GLY A 23 -3.70 6.92 2.30
N GLY A 24 -3.89 5.60 2.23
CA GLY A 24 -5.20 5.00 2.02
C GLY A 24 -6.21 5.37 3.12
N ALA A 25 -5.80 5.34 4.39
CA ALA A 25 -6.65 5.76 5.51
C ALA A 25 -7.08 7.23 5.40
N CYS A 26 -6.19 8.12 4.96
CA CYS A 26 -6.51 9.52 4.73
C CYS A 26 -7.55 9.69 3.60
N PHE A 27 -7.39 8.97 2.50
CA PHE A 27 -8.34 8.97 1.38
C PHE A 27 -9.72 8.44 1.79
N VAL A 28 -9.76 7.33 2.55
CA VAL A 28 -11.02 6.76 3.08
C VAL A 28 -11.74 7.76 3.96
N ARG A 29 -10.99 8.47 4.82
CA ARG A 29 -11.55 9.47 5.73
C ARG A 29 -12.06 10.71 4.99
N ALA A 30 -11.31 11.20 4.00
CA ALA A 30 -11.76 12.29 3.14
C ALA A 30 -13.03 11.92 2.34
N ALA A 31 -13.10 10.68 1.84
CA ALA A 31 -14.28 10.18 1.14
C ALA A 31 -15.50 10.03 2.07
N TRP A 32 -15.27 9.66 3.32
CA TRP A 32 -16.31 9.65 4.35
C TRP A 32 -16.89 11.04 4.59
N GLU A 33 -16.05 12.07 4.72
CA GLU A 33 -16.49 13.45 4.91
C GLU A 33 -17.25 13.98 3.69
N LEU A 34 -16.86 13.58 2.48
CA LEU A 34 -17.46 14.07 1.22
C LEU A 34 -18.73 13.33 0.80
N GLY A 35 -18.82 12.02 1.02
CA GLY A 35 -19.88 11.17 0.48
C GLY A 35 -20.43 10.15 1.48
N GLY A 36 -20.05 10.26 2.76
CA GLY A 36 -20.50 9.38 3.82
C GLY A 36 -19.98 7.95 3.71
N ARG A 37 -20.73 7.03 4.34
CA ARG A 37 -20.43 5.60 4.40
C ARG A 37 -20.11 4.92 3.06
N PRO A 38 -20.91 5.08 1.98
CA PRO A 38 -20.70 4.32 0.75
C PRO A 38 -19.42 4.77 0.01
N ALA A 39 -19.12 6.07 0.00
CA ALA A 39 -17.91 6.60 -0.62
C ALA A 39 -16.64 6.11 0.08
N ALA A 40 -16.65 6.05 1.41
CA ALA A 40 -15.52 5.54 2.19
C ALA A 40 -15.23 4.06 1.91
N LEU A 41 -16.26 3.22 1.77
CA LEU A 41 -16.09 1.80 1.45
C LEU A 41 -15.50 1.59 0.05
N LEU A 42 -15.96 2.38 -0.94
CA LEU A 42 -15.41 2.37 -2.29
C LEU A 42 -13.91 2.72 -2.29
N VAL A 43 -13.55 3.78 -1.57
CA VAL A 43 -12.16 4.22 -1.48
C VAL A 43 -11.30 3.23 -0.70
N ALA A 44 -11.82 2.62 0.37
CA ALA A 44 -11.12 1.58 1.11
C ALA A 44 -10.83 0.36 0.22
N GLY A 45 -11.82 -0.07 -0.56
CA GLY A 45 -11.64 -1.11 -1.57
C GLY A 45 -10.59 -0.74 -2.62
N GLY A 46 -10.63 0.50 -3.13
CA GLY A 46 -9.65 1.01 -4.10
C GLY A 46 -8.22 0.99 -3.57
N CYS A 47 -8.01 1.43 -2.32
CA CYS A 47 -6.70 1.40 -1.68
C CYS A 47 -6.16 -0.03 -1.50
N LEU A 48 -7.02 -0.99 -1.13
CA LEU A 48 -6.65 -2.40 -1.00
C LEU A 48 -6.28 -3.03 -2.36
N VAL A 49 -7.00 -2.70 -3.43
CA VAL A 49 -6.69 -3.18 -4.79
C VAL A 49 -5.36 -2.60 -5.26
N ALA A 50 -5.11 -1.31 -5.06
CA ALA A 50 -3.84 -0.68 -5.39
C ALA A 50 -2.68 -1.38 -4.68
N TYR A 51 -2.83 -1.64 -3.38
CA TYR A 51 -1.85 -2.38 -2.59
C TYR A 51 -1.58 -3.79 -3.13
N ALA A 52 -2.63 -4.55 -3.45
CA ALA A 52 -2.50 -5.89 -4.03
C ALA A 52 -1.74 -5.88 -5.36
N VAL A 53 -1.95 -4.87 -6.21
CA VAL A 53 -1.21 -4.68 -7.47
C VAL A 53 0.28 -4.38 -7.21
N VAL A 54 0.58 -3.52 -6.23
CA VAL A 54 1.96 -3.21 -5.83
C VAL A 54 2.68 -4.47 -5.37
N ILE A 55 2.07 -5.26 -4.48
CA ILE A 55 2.65 -6.55 -4.04
C ILE A 55 2.84 -7.50 -5.21
N ALA A 56 1.85 -7.62 -6.11
CA ALA A 56 1.95 -8.50 -7.27
C ALA A 56 3.13 -8.11 -8.18
N LYS A 57 3.33 -6.80 -8.42
CA LYS A 57 4.48 -6.28 -9.17
C LYS A 57 5.81 -6.54 -8.44
N ALA A 58 5.86 -6.28 -7.13
CA ALA A 58 7.06 -6.51 -6.32
C ALA A 58 7.47 -7.99 -6.32
N ARG A 59 6.50 -8.91 -6.22
CA ARG A 59 6.74 -10.37 -6.31
C ARG A 59 7.20 -10.81 -7.69
N ARG A 60 6.73 -10.18 -8.79
CA ARG A 60 7.23 -10.44 -10.15
C ARG A 60 8.68 -10.01 -10.35
N GLY A 61 9.09 -8.89 -9.75
CA GLY A 61 10.46 -8.36 -9.86
C GLY A 61 11.52 -9.12 -9.05
N GLY A 62 11.12 -9.96 -8.09
CA GLY A 62 12.03 -10.77 -7.27
C GLY A 62 12.39 -12.16 -7.82
N ARG A 63 11.87 -12.52 -9.01
CA ARG A 63 12.04 -13.86 -9.62
C ARG A 63 13.02 -13.87 -10.80
N ARG A 64 13.96 -12.91 -10.83
CA ARG A 64 15.11 -12.88 -11.74
C ARG A 64 16.40 -12.99 -10.95
#